data_AF-A0A5B8XQJ0-F1
#
_entry.id   AF-A0A5B8XQJ0-F1
#
_cell.length_a   1.000
_cell.length_b   1.000
_cell.length_c   1.000
_cell.angle_alpha   90.00
_cell.angle_beta   90.00
_cell.angle_gamma   90.00
#
_symmetry.space_group_name_H-M   'P 1'
#
loop_
_entity.id
_entity.type
_entity.pdbx_description
1 polymer ?
#
loop_
_entity_poly.entity_id
_entity_poly.type
_entity_poly.pdbx_seq_one_letter_code
_entity_poly.pdbx_strand_id
1 'polypeptide(L)'
;MKSRIIGPALLFISALIGTGCQGEANTNRECTPECGGKECGTDGCGGICGICGPGNACNTDFQCESSFCGNGNVDPGETCDSAIESGDGACPSACEDDGNACTQQNFFGAPLDCDARCASFVIINCVDDDGCCPEGCTPSNDLDCSQNCNNGVVDEGESCDPPDTCPTEADCDDGDACTVDTLTGSASNCSAQCSNAQITECVNDDGCCAPGCTLEDDNDCESTCGDAQVTGQETCDNAIEAGMDGACPDEAACNDSDACTVDTLEGDPDLCNARCANAAITACVDDDGCCPATCTPDNDNDCDAVCDNGTIETGETCDPIATCPTACDDNDACTTDTLMGDAQMCTAECSFAPVTSCSATADQCCPSNCRPDNDADCADLCQTYCTLAATNCTAEYELYADTPACEAACQAMVVGLPTDDSGNTLYCRITNLNLAENDAATYCPNAAADGGATCI
;
A
#
# COMPACT_ATOMS: atom_id res chain seq x y z
N MET A 1 3.07 -4.84 -39.10
CA MET A 1 4.38 -4.66 -39.77
C MET A 1 5.42 -5.28 -38.83
N LYS A 2 6.16 -6.35 -39.10
CA LYS A 2 6.70 -6.94 -40.33
C LYS A 2 6.52 -8.47 -40.34
N SER A 3 6.22 -8.98 -41.52
CA SER A 3 6.19 -10.39 -41.95
C SER A 3 7.42 -11.21 -41.59
N ARG A 4 7.23 -12.53 -41.43
CA ARG A 4 7.89 -13.53 -42.29
C ARG A 4 7.08 -14.83 -42.39
N ILE A 5 6.62 -15.07 -43.62
CA ILE A 5 6.13 -16.33 -44.18
C ILE A 5 7.36 -17.12 -44.68
N ILE A 6 7.34 -18.45 -44.61
CA ILE A 6 7.57 -19.43 -45.71
C ILE A 6 7.50 -20.85 -45.13
N GLY A 7 6.66 -21.68 -45.75
CA GLY A 7 6.34 -23.06 -45.39
C GLY A 7 7.35 -24.14 -45.87
N PRO A 8 6.89 -25.41 -45.96
CA PRO A 8 7.66 -26.61 -45.68
C PRO A 8 8.35 -27.22 -46.90
N ALA A 9 9.42 -28.00 -46.68
CA ALA A 9 10.10 -28.77 -47.72
C ALA A 9 9.87 -30.27 -47.52
N LEU A 10 9.22 -30.86 -48.52
CA LEU A 10 8.95 -32.27 -48.75
C LEU A 10 10.21 -33.15 -48.84
N LEU A 11 10.04 -34.40 -48.37
CA LEU A 11 10.50 -35.68 -48.93
C LEU A 11 11.59 -35.66 -50.01
N PHE A 12 12.71 -36.35 -49.74
CA PHE A 12 13.38 -37.17 -50.74
C PHE A 12 13.88 -38.48 -50.12
N ILE A 13 13.22 -39.57 -50.51
CA ILE A 13 13.69 -40.95 -50.43
C ILE A 13 14.86 -41.10 -51.40
N SER A 14 16.01 -41.57 -50.92
CA SER A 14 17.07 -42.16 -51.75
C SER A 14 17.55 -43.44 -51.10
N ALA A 15 17.14 -44.54 -51.70
CA ALA A 15 17.65 -45.86 -51.41
C ALA A 15 19.00 -46.10 -52.13
N LEU A 16 19.65 -47.20 -51.73
CA LEU A 16 20.58 -48.01 -52.53
C LEU A 16 22.04 -47.50 -52.65
N ILE A 17 22.96 -48.15 -51.95
CA ILE A 17 23.81 -49.25 -52.48
C ILE A 17 24.98 -49.48 -51.52
N GLY A 18 25.01 -50.67 -50.93
CA GLY A 18 26.20 -51.18 -50.27
C GLY A 18 27.32 -51.39 -51.28
N THR A 19 28.51 -50.87 -50.94
CA THR A 19 29.79 -51.40 -51.44
C THR A 19 30.88 -50.88 -50.52
N GLY A 20 31.59 -51.78 -49.84
CA GLY A 20 32.68 -51.36 -48.97
C GLY A 20 33.45 -52.43 -48.21
N CYS A 21 33.30 -53.73 -48.51
CA CYS A 21 34.29 -54.73 -48.10
C CYS A 21 34.89 -55.39 -49.34
N GLN A 22 35.89 -54.73 -49.92
CA GLN A 22 36.94 -55.41 -50.68
C GLN A 22 38.20 -55.37 -49.80
N GLY A 23 38.51 -56.52 -49.23
CA GLY A 23 39.66 -56.75 -48.36
C GLY A 23 39.88 -58.25 -48.23
N GLU A 24 40.28 -58.84 -49.35
CA GLU A 24 41.06 -60.07 -49.52
C GLU A 24 41.05 -61.10 -48.37
N ALA A 25 40.51 -62.28 -48.68
CA ALA A 25 40.81 -63.50 -47.95
C ALA A 25 42.32 -63.71 -47.90
N ASN A 26 42.89 -63.74 -46.69
CA ASN A 26 43.82 -64.75 -46.20
C ASN A 26 44.50 -64.25 -44.92
N THR A 27 43.99 -64.68 -43.77
CA THR A 27 44.74 -65.53 -42.85
C THR A 27 43.79 -65.96 -41.76
N ASN A 28 43.96 -67.20 -41.32
CA ASN A 28 43.64 -67.67 -39.99
C ASN A 28 44.17 -66.66 -38.93
N ARG A 29 43.47 -65.53 -38.75
CA ARG A 29 43.59 -64.66 -37.59
C ARG A 29 42.53 -65.16 -36.64
N GLU A 30 42.98 -65.84 -35.60
CA GLU A 30 42.21 -65.97 -34.37
C GLU A 30 41.73 -64.55 -34.02
N CYS A 31 40.46 -64.26 -34.27
CA CYS A 31 39.86 -63.02 -33.82
C CYS A 31 39.69 -63.20 -32.32
N THR A 32 40.61 -62.65 -31.55
CA THR A 32 40.56 -62.71 -30.09
C THR A 32 39.46 -61.76 -29.62
N PRO A 33 38.39 -62.27 -28.99
CA PRO A 33 37.34 -61.42 -28.43
C PRO A 33 37.93 -60.51 -27.35
N GLU A 34 37.73 -59.20 -27.48
CA GLU A 34 38.23 -58.21 -26.51
C GLU A 34 37.08 -57.63 -25.69
N CYS A 35 36.83 -58.29 -24.56
CA CYS A 35 35.86 -57.87 -23.54
C CYS A 35 36.54 -57.32 -22.27
N GLY A 36 37.86 -57.17 -22.27
CA GLY A 36 38.59 -56.60 -21.14
C GLY A 36 38.12 -55.17 -20.85
N GLY A 37 37.40 -55.00 -19.73
CA GLY A 37 36.89 -53.70 -19.27
C GLY A 37 35.55 -53.27 -19.88
N LYS A 38 34.87 -54.11 -20.66
CA LYS A 38 33.53 -53.82 -21.20
C LYS A 38 32.46 -54.53 -20.39
N GLU A 39 31.39 -53.82 -20.04
CA GLU A 39 30.19 -54.39 -19.41
C GLU A 39 29.14 -54.80 -20.46
N CYS A 40 29.15 -54.18 -21.64
CA CYS A 40 28.18 -54.41 -22.69
C CYS A 40 28.73 -54.16 -24.10
N GLY A 41 27.98 -54.55 -25.14
CA GLY A 41 28.32 -54.28 -26.56
C GLY A 41 29.14 -55.37 -27.24
N THR A 42 29.64 -55.12 -28.45
CA THR A 42 30.28 -56.16 -29.29
C THR A 42 31.74 -56.44 -28.90
N ASP A 43 32.17 -57.69 -29.10
CA ASP A 43 33.56 -58.14 -28.85
C ASP A 43 34.54 -57.87 -30.02
N GLY A 44 34.04 -57.24 -31.10
CA GLY A 44 34.81 -56.96 -32.31
C GLY A 44 35.01 -58.15 -33.26
N CYS A 45 34.55 -59.33 -32.87
CA CYS A 45 34.68 -60.60 -33.59
C CYS A 45 33.33 -61.23 -33.97
N GLY A 46 32.22 -60.51 -33.75
CA GLY A 46 30.86 -60.94 -34.07
C GLY A 46 30.09 -61.52 -32.87
N GLY A 47 30.70 -61.58 -31.69
CA GLY A 47 30.04 -61.86 -30.42
C GLY A 47 29.75 -60.59 -29.61
N ILE A 48 29.18 -60.76 -28.42
CA ILE A 48 28.86 -59.68 -27.47
C ILE A 48 29.57 -59.93 -26.15
N CYS A 49 30.05 -58.84 -25.52
CA CYS A 49 30.71 -58.86 -24.22
C CYS A 49 29.73 -58.85 -23.03
N GLY A 50 28.50 -58.37 -23.25
CA GLY A 50 27.42 -58.33 -22.27
C GLY A 50 26.20 -57.56 -22.79
N ILE A 51 25.10 -57.64 -22.05
CA ILE A 51 23.86 -56.85 -22.26
C ILE A 51 23.57 -56.16 -20.93
N CYS A 52 23.24 -54.87 -20.97
CA CYS A 52 22.90 -54.13 -19.76
C CYS A 52 21.61 -54.63 -19.13
N GLY A 53 21.54 -54.58 -17.80
CA GLY A 53 20.32 -54.87 -17.06
C GLY A 53 19.22 -53.84 -17.34
N PRO A 54 17.98 -54.09 -16.86
CA PRO A 54 16.87 -53.16 -17.02
C PRO A 54 17.25 -51.73 -16.62
N GLY A 55 16.78 -50.75 -17.40
CA GLY A 55 17.03 -49.32 -17.18
C GLY A 55 18.44 -48.82 -17.50
N ASN A 56 19.28 -49.63 -18.16
CA ASN A 56 20.62 -49.21 -18.57
C ASN A 56 20.84 -49.44 -20.08
N ALA A 57 21.35 -48.42 -20.77
CA ALA A 57 21.80 -48.50 -22.15
C ALA A 57 23.32 -48.64 -22.22
N CYS A 58 23.80 -49.36 -23.24
CA CYS A 58 25.24 -49.49 -23.45
C CYS A 58 25.80 -48.22 -24.08
N ASN A 59 26.58 -47.46 -23.31
CA ASN A 59 27.17 -46.22 -23.80
C ASN A 59 28.38 -46.48 -24.71
N THR A 60 28.93 -45.41 -25.29
CA THR A 60 30.05 -45.51 -26.25
C THR A 60 31.36 -46.01 -25.65
N ASP A 61 31.48 -45.98 -24.32
CA ASP A 61 32.62 -46.54 -23.58
C ASP A 61 32.38 -48.00 -23.17
N PHE A 62 31.32 -48.63 -23.69
CA PHE A 62 30.93 -50.01 -23.44
C PHE A 62 30.63 -50.30 -21.95
N GLN A 63 30.18 -49.28 -21.23
CA GLN A 63 29.65 -49.38 -19.86
C GLN A 63 28.13 -49.30 -19.88
N CYS A 64 27.49 -49.90 -18.88
CA CYS A 64 26.05 -49.76 -18.70
C CYS A 64 25.75 -48.45 -17.96
N GLU A 65 25.06 -47.53 -18.63
CA GLU A 65 24.66 -46.24 -18.08
C GLU A 65 23.15 -46.12 -18.07
N SER A 66 22.58 -45.49 -17.05
CA SER A 66 21.12 -45.39 -16.87
C SER A 66 20.47 -44.74 -18.08
N SER A 67 19.62 -45.49 -18.76
CA SER A 67 18.65 -44.97 -19.73
C SER A 67 17.54 -44.29 -18.96
N PHE A 68 16.89 -43.27 -19.55
CA PHE A 68 15.80 -42.52 -18.91
C PHE A 68 14.71 -43.44 -18.31
N CYS A 69 14.41 -44.56 -18.97
CA CYS A 69 13.42 -45.52 -18.50
C CYS A 69 13.89 -46.36 -17.29
N GLY A 70 13.07 -46.42 -16.23
CA GLY A 70 13.33 -47.17 -15.01
C GLY A 70 14.18 -46.42 -14.00
N ASN A 71 14.20 -45.08 -14.07
CA ASN A 71 14.94 -44.22 -13.16
C ASN A 71 14.06 -43.66 -12.02
N GLY A 72 12.76 -43.98 -12.02
CA GLY A 72 11.79 -43.55 -11.03
C GLY A 72 11.14 -42.19 -11.33
N ASN A 73 11.35 -41.63 -12.52
CA ASN A 73 10.73 -40.40 -12.99
C ASN A 73 10.26 -40.59 -14.43
N VAL A 74 9.11 -40.01 -14.79
CA VAL A 74 8.63 -40.02 -16.18
C VAL A 74 9.31 -38.88 -16.94
N ASP A 75 10.24 -39.23 -17.83
CA ASP A 75 11.04 -38.26 -18.59
C ASP A 75 10.39 -37.86 -19.93
N PRO A 76 10.80 -36.73 -20.56
CA PRO A 76 10.29 -36.33 -21.86
C PRO A 76 10.50 -37.39 -22.96
N GLY A 77 9.41 -38.04 -23.37
CA GLY A 77 9.41 -39.12 -24.36
C GLY A 77 8.93 -40.47 -23.79
N GLU A 78 8.70 -40.54 -22.48
CA GLU A 78 8.15 -41.70 -21.80
C GLU A 78 6.65 -41.54 -21.57
N THR A 79 5.94 -42.66 -21.61
CA THR A 79 4.51 -42.73 -21.24
C THR A 79 4.35 -43.10 -19.77
N CYS A 80 5.32 -43.83 -19.22
CA CYS A 80 5.38 -44.31 -17.84
C CYS A 80 6.83 -44.71 -17.49
N ASP A 81 7.14 -44.92 -16.22
CA ASP A 81 8.43 -45.43 -15.74
C ASP A 81 8.26 -46.76 -14.98
N SER A 82 9.16 -47.71 -15.22
CA SER A 82 9.10 -49.07 -14.65
C SER A 82 9.59 -49.21 -13.20
N ALA A 83 10.28 -48.19 -12.67
CA ALA A 83 10.76 -48.15 -11.29
C ALA A 83 9.78 -47.43 -10.35
N ILE A 84 8.70 -46.84 -10.88
CA ILE A 84 7.58 -46.35 -10.08
C ILE A 84 6.67 -47.54 -9.75
N GLU A 85 6.54 -47.87 -8.46
CA GLU A 85 5.83 -49.08 -8.01
C GLU A 85 4.31 -49.01 -8.19
N SER A 86 3.70 -47.83 -8.05
CA SER A 86 2.26 -47.56 -8.26
C SER A 86 1.97 -46.06 -8.34
N GLY A 87 0.79 -45.71 -8.86
CA GLY A 87 0.33 -44.32 -8.97
C GLY A 87 0.71 -43.64 -10.29
N ASP A 88 0.61 -42.31 -10.32
CA ASP A 88 0.84 -41.52 -11.53
C ASP A 88 2.25 -41.73 -12.08
N GLY A 89 2.31 -42.14 -13.35
CA GLY A 89 3.56 -42.42 -14.05
C GLY A 89 4.06 -43.86 -13.93
N ALA A 90 3.44 -44.74 -13.14
CA ALA A 90 3.80 -46.16 -13.11
C ALA A 90 3.40 -46.90 -14.39
N CYS A 91 4.27 -47.78 -14.91
CA CYS A 91 3.92 -48.57 -16.08
C CYS A 91 2.89 -49.68 -15.77
N PRO A 92 1.75 -49.72 -16.48
CA PRO A 92 0.76 -50.78 -16.28
C PRO A 92 1.32 -52.12 -16.73
N SER A 93 1.00 -53.19 -16.00
CA SER A 93 1.38 -54.57 -16.37
C SER A 93 0.21 -55.38 -16.96
N ALA A 94 -1.01 -54.89 -16.77
CA ALA A 94 -2.24 -55.34 -17.37
C ALA A 94 -3.23 -54.16 -17.38
N CYS A 95 -4.25 -54.24 -18.23
CA CYS A 95 -5.37 -53.30 -18.16
C CYS A 95 -6.44 -53.88 -17.25
N GLU A 96 -6.93 -53.05 -16.33
CA GLU A 96 -8.08 -53.40 -15.50
C GLU A 96 -9.36 -53.27 -16.33
N ASP A 97 -10.32 -54.14 -16.04
CA ASP A 97 -11.66 -54.08 -16.63
C ASP A 97 -12.40 -52.88 -16.04
N ASP A 98 -12.97 -52.03 -16.90
CA ASP A 98 -13.73 -50.84 -16.48
C ASP A 98 -15.16 -51.20 -16.04
N GLY A 99 -15.51 -52.49 -16.08
CA GLY A 99 -16.82 -53.00 -15.67
C GLY A 99 -17.92 -52.77 -16.70
N ASN A 100 -17.59 -52.23 -17.87
CA ASN A 100 -18.52 -52.06 -18.97
C ASN A 100 -18.34 -53.17 -20.00
N ALA A 101 -19.37 -54.02 -20.12
CA ALA A 101 -19.36 -55.15 -21.05
C ALA A 101 -19.18 -54.74 -22.53
N CYS A 102 -19.45 -53.47 -22.88
CA CYS A 102 -19.34 -52.94 -24.24
C CYS A 102 -18.00 -52.30 -24.58
N THR A 103 -17.01 -52.37 -23.69
CA THR A 103 -15.66 -51.85 -23.91
C THR A 103 -14.63 -52.96 -23.75
N GLN A 104 -13.64 -52.96 -24.64
CA GLN A 104 -12.49 -53.85 -24.56
C GLN A 104 -11.23 -53.03 -24.30
N GLN A 105 -10.55 -53.35 -23.21
CA GLN A 105 -9.28 -52.75 -22.84
C GLN A 105 -8.13 -53.48 -23.53
N ASN A 106 -7.36 -52.76 -24.34
CA ASN A 106 -6.20 -53.30 -25.03
C ASN A 106 -4.91 -52.69 -24.48
N PHE A 107 -3.94 -53.56 -24.24
CA PHE A 107 -2.60 -53.21 -23.76
C PHE A 107 -1.65 -52.96 -24.94
N PHE A 108 -0.96 -51.81 -24.93
CA PHE A 108 0.03 -51.43 -25.93
C PHE A 108 1.38 -51.14 -25.28
N GLY A 109 2.46 -51.33 -26.04
CA GLY A 109 3.82 -51.09 -25.57
C GLY A 109 4.34 -52.18 -24.63
N ALA A 110 5.43 -51.89 -23.94
CA ALA A 110 6.05 -52.76 -22.94
C ALA A 110 6.54 -51.93 -21.74
N PRO A 111 6.33 -52.40 -20.50
CA PRO A 111 6.77 -51.67 -19.30
C PRO A 111 8.28 -51.41 -19.26
N LEU A 112 9.07 -52.32 -19.84
CA LEU A 112 10.53 -52.21 -19.91
C LEU A 112 11.03 -51.17 -20.91
N ASP A 113 10.15 -50.71 -21.81
CA ASP A 113 10.46 -49.70 -22.83
C ASP A 113 9.81 -48.34 -22.50
N CYS A 114 9.15 -48.23 -21.34
CA CYS A 114 8.50 -47.01 -20.86
C CYS A 114 7.45 -46.40 -21.82
N ASP A 115 6.84 -47.25 -22.66
CA ASP A 115 5.78 -46.91 -23.61
C ASP A 115 4.46 -47.68 -23.36
N ALA A 116 4.40 -48.42 -22.24
CA ALA A 116 3.24 -49.19 -21.83
C ALA A 116 2.05 -48.29 -21.53
N ARG A 117 0.90 -48.61 -22.14
CA ARG A 117 -0.38 -47.92 -21.89
C ARG A 117 -1.58 -48.80 -22.19
N CYS A 118 -2.70 -48.48 -21.56
CA CYS A 118 -4.00 -49.06 -21.86
C CYS A 118 -4.81 -48.10 -22.73
N ALA A 119 -5.56 -48.65 -23.69
CA ALA A 119 -6.59 -47.89 -24.40
C ALA A 119 -7.86 -48.72 -24.51
N SER A 120 -8.99 -48.05 -24.27
CA SER A 120 -10.33 -48.63 -24.39
C SER A 120 -10.83 -48.53 -25.84
N PHE A 121 -11.48 -49.60 -26.30
CA PHE A 121 -12.14 -49.66 -27.60
C PHE A 121 -13.58 -50.09 -27.41
N VAL A 122 -14.50 -49.41 -28.08
CA VAL A 122 -15.93 -49.74 -28.05
C VAL A 122 -16.20 -50.95 -28.95
N ILE A 123 -16.96 -51.92 -28.44
CA ILE A 123 -17.47 -53.05 -29.23
C ILE A 123 -18.64 -52.55 -30.09
N ILE A 124 -18.55 -52.72 -31.41
CA ILE A 124 -19.55 -52.23 -32.38
C ILE A 124 -20.24 -53.37 -33.15
N ASN A 125 -19.85 -54.62 -32.91
CA ASN A 125 -20.44 -55.78 -33.57
C ASN A 125 -21.46 -56.42 -32.65
N CYS A 126 -22.58 -56.86 -33.22
CA CYS A 126 -23.59 -57.61 -32.51
C CYS A 126 -23.11 -59.07 -32.34
N VAL A 127 -22.85 -59.49 -31.10
CA VAL A 127 -22.31 -60.82 -30.78
C VAL A 127 -23.11 -61.42 -29.63
N ASP A 128 -23.79 -62.53 -29.90
CA ASP A 128 -24.61 -63.21 -28.89
C ASP A 128 -23.80 -63.67 -27.65
N ASP A 129 -24.37 -63.49 -26.46
CA ASP A 129 -23.88 -63.91 -25.14
C ASP A 129 -22.52 -63.28 -24.73
N ASP A 130 -22.19 -62.10 -25.25
CA ASP A 130 -21.00 -61.32 -24.85
C ASP A 130 -21.29 -60.26 -23.76
N GLY A 131 -22.56 -60.09 -23.40
CA GLY A 131 -23.02 -59.18 -22.35
C GLY A 131 -23.14 -57.72 -22.78
N CYS A 132 -22.87 -57.40 -24.05
CA CYS A 132 -22.99 -56.07 -24.62
C CYS A 132 -24.13 -55.98 -25.64
N CYS A 133 -24.86 -54.86 -25.68
CA CYS A 133 -25.79 -54.54 -26.78
C CYS A 133 -25.38 -53.21 -27.44
N PRO A 134 -24.54 -53.24 -28.49
CA PRO A 134 -24.09 -52.03 -29.20
C PRO A 134 -25.21 -51.30 -29.96
N GLU A 135 -24.99 -50.02 -30.27
CA GLU A 135 -25.94 -49.21 -31.06
C GLU A 135 -26.19 -49.84 -32.45
N GLY A 136 -27.47 -50.12 -32.75
CA GLY A 136 -27.89 -50.76 -34.00
C GLY A 136 -28.03 -52.29 -33.93
N CYS A 137 -27.70 -52.90 -32.80
CA CYS A 137 -28.03 -54.29 -32.48
C CYS A 137 -29.46 -54.38 -31.94
N THR A 138 -30.07 -55.55 -32.12
CA THR A 138 -31.47 -55.83 -31.74
C THR A 138 -31.54 -57.24 -31.18
N PRO A 139 -32.61 -57.61 -30.46
CA PRO A 139 -32.82 -58.99 -30.01
C PRO A 139 -32.84 -60.06 -31.13
N SER A 140 -32.83 -59.65 -32.41
CA SER A 140 -32.81 -60.55 -33.57
C SER A 140 -31.41 -60.90 -34.09
N ASN A 141 -30.40 -60.15 -33.69
CA ASN A 141 -29.00 -60.32 -34.10
C ASN A 141 -28.00 -60.15 -32.93
N ASP A 142 -28.52 -59.96 -31.72
CA ASP A 142 -27.77 -59.89 -30.47
C ASP A 142 -28.68 -60.31 -29.30
N LEU A 143 -28.37 -61.43 -28.65
CA LEU A 143 -29.19 -61.97 -27.55
C LEU A 143 -29.04 -61.21 -26.23
N ASP A 144 -28.06 -60.30 -26.11
CA ASP A 144 -27.83 -59.48 -24.91
C ASP A 144 -28.71 -58.21 -24.88
N CYS A 145 -29.42 -57.90 -25.97
CA CYS A 145 -30.41 -56.83 -26.01
C CYS A 145 -31.74 -57.27 -25.33
N SER A 146 -32.20 -56.50 -24.34
CA SER A 146 -33.41 -56.83 -23.57
C SER A 146 -34.68 -56.77 -24.44
N GLN A 147 -35.53 -57.81 -24.36
CA GLN A 147 -36.65 -58.00 -25.30
C GLN A 147 -37.83 -57.01 -25.19
N ASN A 148 -37.85 -56.09 -24.22
CA ASN A 148 -39.03 -55.29 -23.88
C ASN A 148 -38.81 -53.77 -23.85
N CYS A 149 -37.58 -53.29 -23.96
CA CYS A 149 -37.32 -51.87 -23.95
C CYS A 149 -38.01 -51.16 -25.14
N ASN A 150 -38.67 -50.03 -24.86
CA ASN A 150 -39.51 -49.24 -25.78
C ASN A 150 -40.92 -49.82 -26.03
N ASN A 151 -41.49 -50.53 -25.06
CA ASN A 151 -42.85 -51.07 -25.16
C ASN A 151 -43.91 -50.14 -24.52
N GLY A 152 -43.49 -49.04 -23.89
CA GLY A 152 -44.31 -48.01 -23.27
C GLY A 152 -44.71 -48.31 -21.82
N VAL A 153 -44.15 -49.34 -21.18
CA VAL A 153 -44.34 -49.67 -19.76
C VAL A 153 -43.01 -50.07 -19.14
N VAL A 154 -42.79 -49.73 -17.86
CA VAL A 154 -41.60 -50.18 -17.12
C VAL A 154 -41.85 -51.59 -16.58
N ASP A 155 -41.22 -52.59 -17.18
CA ASP A 155 -41.33 -54.00 -16.81
C ASP A 155 -40.37 -54.40 -15.67
N GLU A 156 -40.54 -55.62 -15.14
CA GLU A 156 -39.66 -56.17 -14.09
C GLU A 156 -38.23 -56.36 -14.65
N GLY A 157 -37.29 -55.50 -14.21
CA GLY A 157 -35.91 -55.45 -14.70
C GLY A 157 -35.56 -54.18 -15.48
N GLU A 158 -36.53 -53.28 -15.71
CA GLU A 158 -36.33 -51.97 -16.34
C GLU A 158 -36.37 -50.84 -15.29
N SER A 159 -35.54 -49.83 -15.48
CA SER A 159 -35.49 -48.60 -14.68
C SER A 159 -36.25 -47.44 -15.34
N CYS A 160 -36.51 -47.52 -16.64
CA CYS A 160 -37.12 -46.49 -17.47
C CYS A 160 -37.69 -47.10 -18.77
N ASP A 161 -38.78 -46.56 -19.32
CA ASP A 161 -39.30 -46.91 -20.66
C ASP A 161 -40.21 -45.78 -21.16
N PRO A 162 -40.07 -45.27 -22.41
CA PRO A 162 -39.15 -45.70 -23.48
C PRO A 162 -37.71 -45.17 -23.30
N PRO A 163 -36.72 -45.61 -24.10
CA PRO A 163 -35.30 -45.19 -24.01
C PRO A 163 -35.08 -43.68 -23.87
N ASP A 164 -35.88 -42.88 -24.59
CA ASP A 164 -35.78 -41.41 -24.58
C ASP A 164 -36.21 -40.78 -23.24
N THR A 165 -36.80 -41.57 -22.33
CA THR A 165 -37.19 -41.13 -20.98
C THR A 165 -36.22 -41.61 -19.90
N CYS A 166 -35.20 -42.37 -20.28
CA CYS A 166 -34.15 -42.80 -19.38
C CYS A 166 -33.25 -41.62 -18.99
N PRO A 167 -32.78 -41.58 -17.73
CA PRO A 167 -31.85 -40.54 -17.29
C PRO A 167 -30.57 -40.57 -18.12
N THR A 168 -30.07 -39.38 -18.43
CA THR A 168 -28.77 -39.14 -19.02
C THR A 168 -27.76 -38.74 -17.94
N GLU A 169 -26.47 -38.68 -18.28
CA GLU A 169 -25.42 -38.25 -17.34
C GLU A 169 -25.73 -36.89 -16.70
N ALA A 170 -26.29 -35.96 -17.50
CA ALA A 170 -26.65 -34.64 -17.03
C ALA A 170 -27.88 -34.62 -16.09
N ASP A 171 -28.69 -35.69 -16.09
CA ASP A 171 -29.85 -35.82 -15.21
C ASP A 171 -29.49 -36.44 -13.85
N CYS A 172 -28.26 -36.96 -13.71
CA CYS A 172 -27.78 -37.55 -12.45
C CYS A 172 -27.15 -36.52 -11.49
N ASP A 173 -26.76 -35.34 -11.99
CA ASP A 173 -26.25 -34.24 -11.16
C ASP A 173 -27.33 -33.73 -10.20
N ASP A 174 -27.14 -34.00 -8.90
CA ASP A 174 -28.07 -33.57 -7.85
C ASP A 174 -27.72 -32.19 -7.26
N GLY A 175 -26.65 -31.56 -7.75
CA GLY A 175 -26.15 -30.27 -7.32
C GLY A 175 -25.41 -30.30 -5.98
N ASP A 176 -25.18 -31.47 -5.39
CA ASP A 176 -24.35 -31.65 -4.19
C ASP A 176 -22.94 -32.07 -4.61
N ALA A 177 -21.99 -31.13 -4.50
CA ALA A 177 -20.57 -31.37 -4.78
C ALA A 177 -19.98 -32.50 -3.93
N CYS A 178 -20.61 -32.87 -2.81
CA CYS A 178 -20.20 -33.98 -1.96
C CYS A 178 -20.75 -35.34 -2.36
N THR A 179 -21.28 -35.46 -3.58
CA THR A 179 -21.68 -36.74 -4.15
C THR A 179 -21.02 -36.99 -5.50
N VAL A 180 -20.64 -38.23 -5.73
CA VAL A 180 -20.23 -38.72 -7.04
C VAL A 180 -21.47 -39.26 -7.72
N ASP A 181 -21.96 -38.51 -8.69
CA ASP A 181 -23.07 -38.91 -9.54
C ASP A 181 -22.57 -39.83 -10.65
N THR A 182 -23.19 -40.99 -10.78
CA THR A 182 -22.82 -41.96 -11.81
C THR A 182 -24.08 -42.54 -12.45
N LEU A 183 -24.15 -42.46 -13.78
CA LEU A 183 -25.16 -43.20 -14.54
C LEU A 183 -24.68 -44.64 -14.74
N THR A 184 -25.46 -45.58 -14.22
CA THR A 184 -25.25 -47.02 -14.43
C THR A 184 -26.30 -47.58 -15.37
N GLY A 185 -25.97 -48.64 -16.12
CA GLY A 185 -26.87 -49.22 -17.13
C GLY A 185 -26.87 -48.46 -18.46
N SER A 186 -27.89 -48.67 -19.31
CA SER A 186 -28.02 -47.94 -20.58
C SER A 186 -29.46 -47.65 -20.96
N ALA A 187 -29.68 -46.50 -21.60
CA ALA A 187 -31.00 -46.12 -22.12
C ALA A 187 -31.50 -47.10 -23.19
N SER A 188 -30.60 -47.66 -23.99
CA SER A 188 -30.90 -48.64 -25.05
C SER A 188 -31.48 -49.95 -24.51
N ASN A 189 -31.14 -50.31 -23.27
CA ASN A 189 -31.65 -51.52 -22.60
C ASN A 189 -32.62 -51.19 -21.47
N CYS A 190 -33.09 -49.94 -21.37
CA CYS A 190 -34.03 -49.50 -20.35
C CYS A 190 -33.55 -49.74 -18.91
N SER A 191 -32.23 -49.80 -18.71
CA SER A 191 -31.59 -50.11 -17.42
C SER A 191 -30.87 -48.91 -16.81
N ALA A 192 -30.92 -47.75 -17.46
CA ALA A 192 -30.24 -46.53 -17.01
C ALA A 192 -30.79 -46.08 -15.64
N GLN A 193 -29.89 -45.91 -14.66
CA GLN A 193 -30.22 -45.50 -13.31
C GLN A 193 -29.09 -44.62 -12.74
N CYS A 194 -29.47 -43.50 -12.12
CA CYS A 194 -28.53 -42.68 -11.37
C CYS A 194 -28.22 -43.29 -10.00
N SER A 195 -26.95 -43.26 -9.63
CA SER A 195 -26.48 -43.53 -8.27
C SER A 195 -25.60 -42.39 -7.81
N ASN A 196 -25.89 -41.87 -6.60
CA ASN A 196 -25.16 -40.76 -6.02
C ASN A 196 -24.44 -41.30 -4.79
N ALA A 197 -23.12 -41.45 -4.88
CA ALA A 197 -22.29 -41.99 -3.79
C ALA A 197 -21.67 -40.85 -3.00
N GLN A 198 -21.85 -40.85 -1.68
CA GLN A 198 -21.29 -39.80 -0.82
C GLN A 198 -19.75 -39.83 -0.84
N ILE A 199 -19.14 -38.67 -1.06
CA ILE A 199 -17.70 -38.46 -0.84
C ILE A 199 -17.45 -38.46 0.68
N THR A 200 -16.54 -39.32 1.12
CA THR A 200 -16.17 -39.45 2.55
C THR A 200 -14.68 -39.19 2.82
N GLU A 201 -13.89 -38.97 1.77
CA GLU A 201 -12.49 -38.60 1.88
C GLU A 201 -12.37 -37.07 1.88
N CYS A 202 -11.36 -36.56 2.57
CA CYS A 202 -11.04 -35.14 2.65
C CYS A 202 -10.06 -34.82 1.51
N VAL A 203 -10.49 -34.07 0.48
CA VAL A 203 -9.69 -33.78 -0.71
C VAL A 203 -9.76 -32.29 -1.00
N ASN A 204 -8.60 -31.64 -1.09
CA ASN A 204 -8.54 -30.22 -1.37
C ASN A 204 -8.95 -29.86 -2.82
N ASP A 205 -9.58 -28.71 -2.97
CA ASP A 205 -10.03 -28.07 -4.22
C ASP A 205 -11.04 -28.91 -5.05
N ASP A 206 -11.77 -29.83 -4.41
CA ASP A 206 -12.82 -30.65 -5.03
C ASP A 206 -14.23 -30.05 -4.90
N GLY A 207 -14.37 -28.98 -4.10
CA GLY A 207 -15.61 -28.28 -3.87
C GLY A 207 -16.55 -28.94 -2.84
N CYS A 208 -16.10 -29.99 -2.16
CA CYS A 208 -16.82 -30.72 -1.13
C CYS A 208 -16.12 -30.67 0.23
N CYS A 209 -16.82 -30.27 1.29
CA CYS A 209 -16.39 -30.54 2.65
C CYS A 209 -17.07 -31.80 3.19
N ALA A 210 -16.40 -32.95 3.10
CA ALA A 210 -16.99 -34.22 3.50
C ALA A 210 -17.20 -34.30 5.05
N PRO A 211 -18.22 -35.05 5.54
CA PRO A 211 -18.51 -35.12 6.97
C PRO A 211 -17.35 -35.67 7.82
N GLY A 212 -16.77 -34.81 8.66
CA GLY A 212 -15.64 -35.15 9.53
C GLY A 212 -14.30 -34.56 9.06
N CYS A 213 -14.28 -33.92 7.89
CA CYS A 213 -13.15 -33.13 7.41
C CYS A 213 -13.09 -31.77 8.12
N THR A 214 -11.89 -31.19 8.16
CA THR A 214 -11.59 -29.88 8.74
C THR A 214 -10.72 -29.10 7.76
N LEU A 215 -10.62 -27.79 7.94
CA LEU A 215 -9.73 -26.91 7.16
C LEU A 215 -8.24 -27.33 7.11
N GLU A 216 -7.80 -28.22 8.01
CA GLU A 216 -6.41 -28.72 8.01
C GLU A 216 -6.18 -29.80 6.96
N ASP A 217 -7.21 -30.62 6.71
CA ASP A 217 -7.16 -31.78 5.83
C ASP A 217 -8.04 -31.62 4.57
N ASP A 218 -8.86 -30.55 4.51
CA ASP A 218 -9.80 -30.22 3.42
C ASP A 218 -10.05 -28.69 3.35
N ASN A 219 -9.55 -28.03 2.31
CA ASN A 219 -9.66 -26.58 2.12
C ASN A 219 -11.00 -26.11 1.54
N ASP A 220 -11.92 -27.01 1.21
CA ASP A 220 -13.30 -26.72 0.81
C ASP A 220 -14.25 -26.62 2.04
N CYS A 221 -13.75 -26.94 3.24
CA CYS A 221 -14.45 -26.69 4.49
C CYS A 221 -14.46 -25.19 4.86
N GLU A 222 -15.61 -24.64 5.23
CA GLU A 222 -15.70 -23.22 5.61
C GLU A 222 -14.96 -22.92 6.93
N SER A 223 -14.25 -21.80 6.97
CA SER A 223 -13.68 -21.21 8.18
C SER A 223 -14.78 -20.84 9.17
N THR A 224 -14.70 -21.40 10.38
CA THR A 224 -15.71 -21.15 11.41
C THR A 224 -15.29 -19.95 12.24
N CYS A 225 -15.84 -18.77 11.90
CA CYS A 225 -15.62 -17.55 12.65
C CYS A 225 -15.93 -17.73 14.15
N GLY A 226 -14.96 -17.42 15.02
CA GLY A 226 -15.07 -17.54 16.48
C GLY A 226 -14.45 -18.80 17.06
N ASP A 227 -13.48 -19.41 16.37
CA ASP A 227 -12.74 -20.60 16.84
C ASP A 227 -11.41 -20.25 17.54
N ALA A 228 -11.12 -18.95 17.68
CA ALA A 228 -9.90 -18.39 18.26
C ALA A 228 -8.62 -18.68 17.47
N GLN A 229 -8.73 -18.92 16.16
CA GLN A 229 -7.64 -18.95 15.20
C GLN A 229 -8.00 -18.04 14.02
N VAL A 230 -7.01 -17.46 13.33
CA VAL A 230 -7.27 -16.78 12.04
C VAL A 230 -6.87 -17.75 10.94
N THR A 231 -7.86 -18.37 10.28
CA THR A 231 -7.63 -19.45 9.31
C THR A 231 -8.37 -19.22 7.99
N GLY A 232 -7.90 -19.86 6.92
CA GLY A 232 -8.54 -19.76 5.60
C GLY A 232 -8.65 -18.32 5.08
N GLN A 233 -9.89 -17.84 4.92
CA GLN A 233 -10.22 -16.52 4.38
C GLN A 233 -10.50 -15.46 5.47
N GLU A 234 -10.35 -15.80 6.74
CA GLU A 234 -10.55 -14.88 7.86
C GLU A 234 -9.45 -13.81 7.88
N THR A 235 -9.84 -12.54 8.01
CA THR A 235 -8.88 -11.46 8.28
C THR A 235 -8.65 -11.26 9.77
N CYS A 236 -9.55 -11.77 10.60
CA CYS A 236 -9.55 -11.69 12.05
C CYS A 236 -10.47 -12.74 12.64
N ASP A 237 -10.42 -12.98 13.95
CA ASP A 237 -11.34 -13.85 14.68
C ASP A 237 -11.94 -13.15 15.91
N ASN A 238 -13.23 -13.35 16.17
CA ASN A 238 -13.97 -12.66 17.24
C ASN A 238 -13.91 -13.37 18.62
N ALA A 239 -13.37 -14.58 18.69
CA ALA A 239 -13.10 -15.29 19.93
C ALA A 239 -11.68 -15.00 20.47
N ILE A 240 -10.80 -14.40 19.65
CA ILE A 240 -9.53 -13.83 20.12
C ILE A 240 -9.81 -12.54 20.90
N GLU A 241 -9.19 -12.41 22.08
CA GLU A 241 -9.38 -11.23 22.96
C GLU A 241 -8.96 -9.93 22.25
N ALA A 242 -9.83 -8.91 22.29
CA ALA A 242 -9.62 -7.63 21.62
C ALA A 242 -8.25 -7.01 21.94
N GLY A 243 -7.53 -6.59 20.90
CA GLY A 243 -6.17 -6.03 21.01
C GLY A 243 -5.04 -7.06 20.99
N MET A 244 -5.34 -8.36 20.88
CA MET A 244 -4.35 -9.38 20.54
C MET A 244 -4.21 -9.54 19.02
N ASP A 245 -3.07 -10.09 18.58
CA ASP A 245 -2.81 -10.36 17.16
C ASP A 245 -3.85 -11.35 16.62
N GLY A 246 -4.50 -10.98 15.51
CA GLY A 246 -5.59 -11.75 14.90
C GLY A 246 -7.01 -11.46 15.44
N ALA A 247 -7.19 -10.62 16.47
CA ALA A 247 -8.52 -10.28 16.97
C ALA A 247 -9.31 -9.37 16.02
N CYS A 248 -10.63 -9.58 15.89
CA CYS A 248 -11.46 -8.68 15.10
C CYS A 248 -11.59 -7.29 15.76
N PRO A 249 -11.34 -6.20 15.02
CA PRO A 249 -11.49 -4.86 15.55
C PRO A 249 -12.97 -4.52 15.76
N ASP A 250 -13.24 -3.67 16.75
CA ASP A 250 -14.52 -2.99 16.92
C ASP A 250 -14.42 -1.52 16.50
N GLU A 251 -15.55 -0.80 16.46
CA GLU A 251 -15.58 0.62 16.07
C GLU A 251 -14.65 1.50 16.94
N ALA A 252 -14.47 1.17 18.22
CA ALA A 252 -13.62 1.96 19.11
C ALA A 252 -12.13 1.68 18.86
N ALA A 253 -11.78 0.45 18.49
CA ALA A 253 -10.42 0.03 18.19
C ALA A 253 -9.91 0.59 16.86
N CYS A 254 -10.78 0.99 15.94
CA CYS A 254 -10.35 1.61 14.68
C CYS A 254 -9.89 3.07 14.83
N ASN A 255 -10.19 3.73 15.95
CA ASN A 255 -9.75 5.09 16.19
C ASN A 255 -8.22 5.15 16.42
N ASP A 256 -7.47 5.68 15.45
CA ASP A 256 -6.01 5.81 15.55
C ASP A 256 -5.55 7.09 16.26
N SER A 257 -6.50 7.86 16.78
CA SER A 257 -6.30 9.17 17.43
C SER A 257 -5.71 10.24 16.50
N ASP A 258 -5.67 10.01 15.19
CA ASP A 258 -5.34 11.00 14.19
C ASP A 258 -6.63 11.70 13.71
N ALA A 259 -6.82 12.95 14.11
CA ALA A 259 -7.96 13.75 13.68
C ALA A 259 -8.01 13.95 12.15
N CYS A 260 -6.90 13.73 11.45
CA CYS A 260 -6.81 13.81 9.99
C CYS A 260 -7.20 12.52 9.26
N THR A 261 -7.77 11.54 9.94
CA THR A 261 -8.30 10.35 9.29
C THR A 261 -9.77 10.13 9.64
N VAL A 262 -10.51 9.58 8.68
CA VAL A 262 -11.84 9.02 8.92
C VAL A 262 -11.67 7.54 9.17
N ASP A 263 -11.77 7.16 10.43
CA ASP A 263 -11.70 5.77 10.89
C ASP A 263 -13.02 5.06 10.63
N THR A 264 -12.98 4.02 9.79
CA THR A 264 -14.16 3.22 9.45
C THR A 264 -13.85 1.74 9.66
N LEU A 265 -14.74 1.05 10.37
CA LEU A 265 -14.74 -0.41 10.41
C LEU A 265 -15.37 -0.92 9.10
N GLU A 266 -14.55 -1.53 8.25
CA GLU A 266 -15.02 -2.23 7.05
C GLU A 266 -15.22 -3.72 7.35
N GLY A 267 -16.24 -4.33 6.76
CA GLY A 267 -16.58 -5.74 7.01
C GLY A 267 -17.49 -5.91 8.24
N ASP A 268 -17.55 -7.13 8.75
CA ASP A 268 -18.40 -7.56 9.86
C ASP A 268 -17.59 -8.48 10.79
N PRO A 269 -17.40 -8.13 12.08
CA PRO A 269 -16.71 -8.96 13.05
C PRO A 269 -17.37 -10.32 13.28
N ASP A 270 -18.69 -10.44 13.05
CA ASP A 270 -19.42 -11.71 13.14
C ASP A 270 -19.16 -12.62 11.94
N LEU A 271 -18.59 -12.09 10.86
CA LEU A 271 -18.18 -12.82 9.66
C LEU A 271 -16.65 -12.90 9.50
N CYS A 272 -15.89 -12.50 10.53
CA CYS A 272 -14.42 -12.60 10.57
C CYS A 272 -13.70 -11.95 9.38
N ASN A 273 -14.35 -10.94 8.76
CA ASN A 273 -13.81 -10.17 7.65
C ASN A 273 -13.65 -8.67 8.00
N ALA A 274 -13.76 -8.33 9.28
CA ALA A 274 -13.63 -6.98 9.79
C ALA A 274 -12.18 -6.48 9.72
N ARG A 275 -12.01 -5.24 9.28
CA ARG A 275 -10.73 -4.51 9.26
C ARG A 275 -10.96 -3.02 9.46
N CYS A 276 -9.97 -2.33 10.00
CA CYS A 276 -10.00 -0.87 10.07
C CYS A 276 -9.49 -0.26 8.76
N ALA A 277 -10.20 0.74 8.27
CA ALA A 277 -9.80 1.59 7.17
C ALA A 277 -9.74 3.05 7.67
N ASN A 278 -8.55 3.65 7.63
CA ASN A 278 -8.32 5.01 8.10
C ASN A 278 -8.07 5.88 6.86
N ALA A 279 -9.12 6.52 6.36
CA ALA A 279 -9.05 7.31 5.13
C ALA A 279 -8.59 8.74 5.43
N ALA A 280 -7.48 9.19 4.85
CA ALA A 280 -6.98 10.54 5.07
C ALA A 280 -7.97 11.62 4.63
N ILE A 281 -8.21 12.60 5.49
CA ILE A 281 -8.95 13.82 5.18
C ILE A 281 -8.06 14.70 4.31
N THR A 282 -8.60 15.16 3.18
CA THR A 282 -7.90 16.02 2.21
C THR A 282 -8.62 17.34 1.94
N ALA A 283 -9.82 17.50 2.50
CA ALA A 283 -10.57 18.74 2.41
C ALA A 283 -10.15 19.67 3.57
N CYS A 284 -10.11 20.97 3.29
CA CYS A 284 -9.87 22.00 4.28
C CYS A 284 -11.21 22.37 4.93
N VAL A 285 -11.39 22.10 6.22
CA VAL A 285 -12.67 22.31 6.92
C VAL A 285 -12.40 22.86 8.32
N ASP A 286 -12.85 24.09 8.54
CA ASP A 286 -12.72 24.73 9.86
C ASP A 286 -13.35 23.91 11.02
N ASP A 287 -12.67 23.92 12.17
CA ASP A 287 -13.02 23.30 13.45
C ASP A 287 -13.16 21.75 13.41
N ASP A 288 -12.52 21.08 12.45
CA ASP A 288 -12.50 19.61 12.36
C ASP A 288 -11.29 18.97 13.06
N GLY A 289 -10.33 19.78 13.51
CA GLY A 289 -9.14 19.36 14.23
C GLY A 289 -8.03 18.79 13.33
N CYS A 290 -8.19 18.87 12.01
CA CYS A 290 -7.23 18.40 11.02
C CYS A 290 -6.66 19.56 10.19
N CYS A 291 -5.35 19.53 9.92
CA CYS A 291 -4.75 20.41 8.91
C CYS A 291 -4.06 19.58 7.81
N PRO A 292 -4.75 19.29 6.70
CA PRO A 292 -4.15 18.61 5.55
C PRO A 292 -3.06 19.47 4.88
N ALA A 293 -2.06 18.84 4.25
CA ALA A 293 -0.90 19.53 3.68
C ALA A 293 -1.19 20.56 2.56
N THR A 294 -2.41 20.59 2.01
CA THR A 294 -2.85 21.58 1.02
C THR A 294 -3.63 22.74 1.62
N CYS A 295 -3.88 22.69 2.92
CA CYS A 295 -4.65 23.68 3.66
C CYS A 295 -3.71 24.69 4.34
N THR A 296 -4.27 25.84 4.65
CA THR A 296 -3.60 27.01 5.21
C THR A 296 -4.53 27.64 6.24
N PRO A 297 -4.04 28.45 7.18
CA PRO A 297 -4.88 29.17 8.14
C PRO A 297 -6.01 30.01 7.50
N ASP A 298 -5.88 30.37 6.21
CA ASP A 298 -6.87 31.15 5.46
C ASP A 298 -8.11 30.37 5.01
N ASN A 299 -8.00 29.04 4.89
CA ASN A 299 -9.07 28.16 4.43
C ASN A 299 -9.32 26.95 5.34
N ASP A 300 -8.58 26.87 6.45
CA ASP A 300 -8.68 25.89 7.51
C ASP A 300 -8.11 26.47 8.81
N ASN A 301 -8.96 26.77 9.78
CA ASN A 301 -8.53 27.38 11.04
C ASN A 301 -7.84 26.40 12.02
N ASP A 302 -7.77 25.10 11.71
CA ASP A 302 -6.99 24.11 12.44
C ASP A 302 -5.52 24.07 11.96
N CYS A 303 -5.19 24.80 10.88
CA CYS A 303 -3.83 24.97 10.42
C CYS A 303 -3.05 26.02 11.22
N ASP A 304 -1.86 25.64 11.67
CA ASP A 304 -0.88 26.58 12.22
C ASP A 304 -0.29 27.46 11.11
N ALA A 305 -0.03 28.73 11.42
CA ALA A 305 0.64 29.65 10.51
C ALA A 305 2.09 29.21 10.21
N VAL A 306 2.49 29.31 8.94
CA VAL A 306 3.79 28.89 8.44
C VAL A 306 4.62 30.09 7.99
N CYS A 307 5.53 30.48 8.86
CA CYS A 307 6.46 31.57 8.59
C CYS A 307 7.39 31.29 7.40
N ASP A 308 7.72 32.35 6.64
CA ASP A 308 8.56 32.38 5.43
C ASP A 308 7.88 31.83 4.16
N ASN A 309 6.55 31.85 4.12
CA ASN A 309 5.77 31.30 2.99
C ASN A 309 5.35 32.36 1.94
N GLY A 310 5.63 33.64 2.18
CA GLY A 310 5.34 34.78 1.30
C GLY A 310 4.02 35.49 1.61
N THR A 311 3.26 35.07 2.62
CA THR A 311 1.94 35.60 2.98
C THR A 311 1.88 35.88 4.48
N ILE A 312 1.24 36.99 4.87
CA ILE A 312 1.04 37.28 6.30
C ILE A 312 -0.26 36.61 6.74
N GLU A 313 -0.12 35.56 7.54
CA GLU A 313 -1.22 34.75 8.05
C GLU A 313 -1.70 35.24 9.44
N THR A 314 -2.78 34.65 9.95
CA THR A 314 -3.30 35.02 11.28
C THR A 314 -2.27 34.67 12.36
N GLY A 315 -1.79 35.69 13.08
CA GLY A 315 -0.76 35.54 14.10
C GLY A 315 0.62 36.02 13.66
N GLU A 316 0.81 36.34 12.38
CA GLU A 316 2.04 36.91 11.84
C GLU A 316 1.97 38.44 11.73
N THR A 317 3.13 39.09 11.92
CA THR A 317 3.31 40.54 11.78
C THR A 317 4.15 40.91 10.55
N CYS A 318 4.88 39.95 9.99
CA CYS A 318 5.79 40.13 8.87
C CYS A 318 6.00 38.79 8.14
N ASP A 319 6.04 38.82 6.80
CA ASP A 319 6.44 37.68 5.97
C ASP A 319 6.89 38.21 4.59
N PRO A 320 8.01 37.73 4.01
CA PRO A 320 8.91 36.66 4.46
C PRO A 320 9.82 37.08 5.63
N ILE A 321 10.58 36.15 6.23
CA ILE A 321 11.49 36.40 7.38
C ILE A 321 12.42 37.58 7.09
N ALA A 322 12.83 37.76 5.83
CA ALA A 322 13.70 38.85 5.41
C ALA A 322 13.07 40.25 5.57
N THR A 323 11.75 40.35 5.70
CA THR A 323 11.01 41.59 5.93
C THR A 323 10.78 41.87 7.41
N CYS A 324 10.99 40.88 8.28
CA CYS A 324 10.81 41.03 9.72
C CYS A 324 11.88 41.93 10.34
N PRO A 325 11.50 42.80 11.29
CA PRO A 325 12.47 43.66 11.98
C PRO A 325 13.43 42.82 12.83
N THR A 326 14.73 43.04 12.66
CA THR A 326 15.78 42.39 13.47
C THR A 326 16.40 43.33 14.50
N ALA A 327 16.07 44.62 14.43
CA ALA A 327 16.46 45.67 15.35
C ALA A 327 15.39 46.77 15.32
N CYS A 328 15.20 47.42 16.47
CA CYS A 328 14.31 48.55 16.62
C CYS A 328 15.14 49.71 17.16
N ASP A 329 15.29 50.74 16.34
CA ASP A 329 15.91 52.01 16.69
C ASP A 329 15.24 53.09 15.83
N ASP A 330 14.42 53.95 16.44
CA ASP A 330 13.78 55.07 15.74
C ASP A 330 14.64 56.35 15.76
N ASN A 331 15.82 56.29 16.36
CA ASN A 331 16.73 57.40 16.65
C ASN A 331 16.15 58.47 17.59
N ASP A 332 15.10 58.17 18.36
CA ASP A 332 14.62 59.02 19.43
C ASP A 332 15.16 58.52 20.78
N ALA A 333 16.09 59.26 21.36
CA ALA A 333 16.64 58.93 22.69
C ALA A 333 15.55 58.95 23.79
N CYS A 334 14.41 59.60 23.55
CA CYS A 334 13.27 59.64 24.45
C CYS A 334 12.27 58.50 24.26
N THR A 335 12.60 57.47 23.48
CA THR A 335 11.86 56.21 23.46
C THR A 335 12.73 55.05 23.95
N THR A 336 12.07 54.11 24.62
CA THR A 336 12.63 52.79 24.89
C THR A 336 12.16 51.87 23.78
N ASP A 337 13.10 51.44 22.95
CA ASP A 337 12.84 50.66 21.76
C ASP A 337 12.96 49.18 22.08
N THR A 338 11.88 48.44 21.90
CA THR A 338 11.81 47.01 22.23
C THR A 338 11.37 46.23 21.00
N LEU A 339 12.22 45.31 20.54
CA LEU A 339 11.81 44.27 19.60
C LEU A 339 11.05 43.19 20.37
N MET A 340 9.76 43.04 20.07
CA MET A 340 8.91 41.97 20.58
C MET A 340 8.78 40.86 19.54
N GLY A 341 8.47 39.64 19.98
CA GLY A 341 8.32 38.48 19.10
C GLY A 341 9.64 37.91 18.59
N ASP A 342 9.56 37.03 17.59
CA ASP A 342 10.71 36.40 16.93
C ASP A 342 10.54 36.47 15.41
N ALA A 343 11.57 36.96 14.71
CA ALA A 343 11.58 37.05 13.26
C ALA A 343 11.55 35.67 12.60
N GLN A 344 12.07 34.63 13.24
CA GLN A 344 11.99 33.24 12.76
C GLN A 344 10.60 32.64 12.90
N MET A 345 9.74 33.27 13.69
CA MET A 345 8.34 32.88 13.89
C MET A 345 7.39 33.90 13.26
N CYS A 346 7.88 34.85 12.45
CA CYS A 346 7.08 35.88 11.79
C CYS A 346 6.22 36.72 12.75
N THR A 347 6.61 36.82 14.03
CA THR A 347 5.89 37.58 15.08
C THR A 347 6.63 38.85 15.49
N ALA A 348 7.74 39.17 14.81
CA ALA A 348 8.59 40.29 15.17
C ALA A 348 7.89 41.65 14.97
N GLU A 349 7.81 42.46 16.02
CA GLU A 349 7.20 43.79 15.99
C GLU A 349 8.01 44.77 16.88
N CYS A 350 8.17 46.01 16.41
CA CYS A 350 8.81 47.06 17.20
C CYS A 350 7.79 47.80 18.07
N SER A 351 8.12 47.95 19.35
CA SER A 351 7.40 48.79 20.30
C SER A 351 8.30 49.94 20.76
N PHE A 352 7.77 51.16 20.71
CA PHE A 352 8.47 52.39 21.08
C PHE A 352 7.71 53.03 22.26
N ALA A 353 8.26 52.92 23.47
CA ALA A 353 7.62 53.43 24.68
C ALA A 353 8.27 54.74 25.12
N PRO A 354 7.53 55.84 25.34
CA PRO A 354 8.14 57.10 25.74
C PRO A 354 8.80 56.97 27.12
N VAL A 355 10.03 57.48 27.22
CA VAL A 355 10.73 57.62 28.49
C VAL A 355 10.05 58.72 29.30
N THR A 356 9.63 58.37 30.52
CA THR A 356 8.96 59.30 31.46
C THR A 356 9.77 59.53 32.73
N SER A 357 10.87 58.80 32.90
CA SER A 357 11.80 58.96 34.02
C SER A 357 12.81 60.06 33.72
N CYS A 358 13.03 60.95 34.69
CA CYS A 358 14.06 61.97 34.62
C CYS A 358 15.42 61.41 35.04
N SER A 359 16.48 61.87 34.38
CA SER A 359 17.82 61.34 34.54
C SER A 359 18.83 62.41 34.93
N ALA A 360 19.42 62.28 36.13
CA ALA A 360 20.47 63.21 36.58
C ALA A 360 21.79 63.05 35.80
N THR A 361 21.88 62.08 34.89
CA THR A 361 23.01 61.86 33.98
C THR A 361 22.56 62.12 32.56
N ALA A 362 23.43 62.73 31.74
CA ALA A 362 23.10 63.02 30.34
C ALA A 362 22.87 61.72 29.54
N ASP A 363 21.61 61.40 29.26
CA ASP A 363 21.16 60.26 28.46
C ASP A 363 20.52 60.68 27.13
N GLN A 364 20.63 61.99 26.80
CA GLN A 364 20.14 62.60 25.57
C GLN A 364 18.61 62.68 25.48
N CYS A 365 17.88 62.37 26.56
CA CYS A 365 16.45 62.55 26.63
C CYS A 365 16.06 63.59 27.69
N CYS A 366 15.19 64.53 27.30
CA CYS A 366 14.54 65.45 28.23
C CYS A 366 13.01 65.25 28.20
N PRO A 367 12.44 64.39 29.07
CA PRO A 367 11.01 64.14 29.10
C PRO A 367 10.19 65.37 29.52
N SER A 368 8.99 65.50 28.95
CA SER A 368 8.10 66.67 29.20
C SER A 368 7.68 66.87 30.66
N ASN A 369 7.68 65.82 31.48
CA ASN A 369 7.34 65.88 32.91
C ASN A 369 8.54 66.20 33.80
N CYS A 370 9.74 66.29 33.23
CA CYS A 370 10.97 66.55 33.95
C CYS A 370 11.23 68.04 34.12
N ARG A 371 12.26 68.33 34.90
CA ARG A 371 12.72 69.68 35.20
C ARG A 371 14.23 69.77 34.95
N PRO A 372 14.74 70.95 34.61
CA PRO A 372 16.18 71.15 34.46
C PRO A 372 17.01 70.79 35.72
N ASP A 373 16.39 70.73 36.91
CA ASP A 373 17.07 70.38 38.16
C ASP A 373 17.17 68.88 38.44
N ASN A 374 16.39 68.07 37.75
CA ASN A 374 16.32 66.62 37.94
C ASN A 374 16.61 65.81 36.68
N ASP A 375 16.85 66.49 35.56
CA ASP A 375 17.24 65.93 34.29
C ASP A 375 18.36 66.74 33.64
N ALA A 376 19.50 66.09 33.37
CA ALA A 376 20.70 66.76 32.87
C ALA A 376 20.54 67.30 31.44
N ASP A 377 19.72 66.64 30.61
CA ASP A 377 19.51 67.03 29.21
C ASP A 377 18.47 68.16 29.08
N CYS A 378 17.69 68.42 30.12
CA CYS A 378 16.78 69.57 30.18
C CYS A 378 17.46 70.91 30.52
N ALA A 379 18.74 70.90 30.93
CA ALA A 379 19.45 72.09 31.41
C ALA A 379 19.60 73.20 30.34
N ASP A 380 19.79 72.82 29.08
CA ASP A 380 19.95 73.76 27.95
C ASP A 380 18.68 74.58 27.68
N LEU A 381 17.52 74.09 28.12
CA LEU A 381 16.25 74.79 27.97
C LEU A 381 16.20 76.04 28.85
N CYS A 382 16.89 76.04 30.00
CA CYS A 382 17.02 77.25 30.82
C CYS A 382 17.88 78.32 30.17
N GLN A 383 18.93 77.94 29.44
CA GLN A 383 19.73 78.89 28.68
C GLN A 383 18.87 79.58 27.61
N THR A 384 18.05 78.80 26.90
CA THR A 384 17.12 79.32 25.88
C THR A 384 16.11 80.28 26.52
N TYR A 385 15.44 79.84 27.58
CA TYR A 385 14.46 80.65 28.33
C TYR A 385 15.06 81.97 28.82
N CYS A 386 16.21 81.93 29.49
CA CYS A 386 16.82 83.13 30.06
C CYS A 386 17.40 84.08 29.02
N THR A 387 17.88 83.55 27.89
CA THR A 387 18.32 84.38 26.76
C THR A 387 17.13 85.15 26.16
N LEU A 388 16.01 84.47 25.93
CA LEU A 388 14.80 85.09 25.41
C LEU A 388 14.19 86.10 26.40
N ALA A 389 14.18 85.77 27.71
CA ALA A 389 13.69 86.67 28.75
C ALA A 389 14.51 87.97 28.80
N ALA A 390 15.84 87.87 28.79
CA ALA A 390 16.70 89.06 28.78
C ALA A 390 16.61 89.87 27.49
N THR A 391 16.31 89.22 26.36
CA THR A 391 16.24 89.89 25.05
C THR A 391 14.90 90.60 24.83
N ASN A 392 13.79 89.93 25.14
CA ASN A 392 12.46 90.39 24.75
C ASN A 392 11.72 91.12 25.90
N CYS A 393 12.15 90.93 27.15
CA CYS A 393 11.51 91.50 28.33
C CYS A 393 12.48 92.42 29.08
N THR A 394 12.51 93.70 28.70
CA THR A 394 13.45 94.70 29.23
C THR A 394 12.72 95.89 29.87
N ALA A 395 13.46 96.75 30.58
CA ALA A 395 12.94 97.95 31.23
C ALA A 395 11.79 97.67 32.22
N GLU A 396 10.58 98.17 31.96
CA GLU A 396 9.44 97.98 32.88
C GLU A 396 8.87 96.55 32.88
N TYR A 397 9.24 95.73 31.88
CA TYR A 397 8.82 94.33 31.75
C TYR A 397 9.95 93.35 32.07
N GLU A 398 11.06 93.81 32.67
CA GLU A 398 12.18 92.96 33.07
C GLU A 398 11.74 91.90 34.09
N LEU A 399 11.92 90.63 33.75
CA LEU A 399 11.43 89.50 34.54
C LEU A 399 12.38 89.09 35.67
N TYR A 400 13.69 89.28 35.45
CA TYR A 400 14.75 88.83 36.35
C TYR A 400 15.85 89.87 36.42
N ALA A 401 16.46 90.03 37.59
CA ALA A 401 17.52 91.03 37.81
C ALA A 401 18.85 90.67 37.11
N ASP A 402 19.12 89.39 36.90
CA ASP A 402 20.30 88.87 36.20
C ASP A 402 20.08 87.43 35.71
N THR A 403 20.99 86.93 34.86
CA THR A 403 20.94 85.55 34.33
C THR A 403 20.93 84.48 35.43
N PRO A 404 21.77 84.55 36.48
CA PRO A 404 21.70 83.58 37.59
C PRO A 404 20.34 83.53 38.29
N ALA A 405 19.67 84.66 38.50
CA ALA A 405 18.33 84.69 39.08
C ALA A 405 17.29 84.03 38.16
N CYS A 406 17.41 84.23 36.84
CA CYS A 406 16.57 83.57 35.85
C CYS A 406 16.80 82.05 35.81
N GLU A 407 18.07 81.62 35.73
CA GLU A 407 18.42 80.19 35.69
C GLU A 407 17.91 79.50 36.96
N ALA A 408 18.13 80.09 38.14
CA ALA A 408 17.63 79.55 39.40
C ALA A 408 16.10 79.40 39.44
N ALA A 409 15.35 80.30 38.82
CA ALA A 409 13.90 80.18 38.71
C ALA A 409 13.49 79.09 37.71
N CYS A 410 14.19 79.00 36.57
CA CYS A 410 13.93 78.02 35.51
C CYS A 410 14.13 76.57 35.97
N GLN A 411 15.11 76.33 36.85
CA GLN A 411 15.42 75.00 37.39
C GLN A 411 14.18 74.28 37.99
N ALA A 412 13.22 75.01 38.54
CA ALA A 412 12.02 74.44 39.14
C ALA A 412 10.82 74.26 38.18
N MET A 413 10.94 74.69 36.92
CA MET A 413 9.85 74.66 35.95
C MET A 413 9.79 73.30 35.26
N VAL A 414 8.60 72.69 35.23
CA VAL A 414 8.37 71.47 34.45
C VAL A 414 8.50 71.82 32.97
N VAL A 415 9.19 71.00 32.19
CA VAL A 415 9.53 71.31 30.79
C VAL A 415 8.27 71.50 29.93
N GLY A 416 7.33 70.57 30.00
CA GLY A 416 6.13 70.54 29.16
C GLY A 416 6.40 70.10 27.74
N LEU A 417 5.44 70.30 26.85
CA LEU A 417 5.55 70.00 25.43
C LEU A 417 5.89 71.28 24.65
N PRO A 418 6.66 71.19 23.54
CA PRO A 418 6.94 72.35 22.68
C PRO A 418 5.71 73.10 22.14
N THR A 419 4.55 72.42 22.13
CA THR A 419 3.27 72.97 21.69
C THR A 419 2.49 73.66 22.81
N ASP A 420 2.97 73.63 24.05
CA ASP A 420 2.27 74.25 25.17
C ASP A 420 2.14 75.76 24.95
N ASP A 421 0.90 76.23 24.88
CA ASP A 421 0.51 77.64 24.84
C ASP A 421 -0.16 78.10 26.15
N SER A 422 -0.36 77.15 27.08
CA SER A 422 -0.99 77.32 28.38
C SER A 422 -0.47 76.26 29.37
N GLY A 423 -0.73 76.46 30.66
CA GLY A 423 -0.29 75.55 31.73
C GLY A 423 1.10 75.85 32.28
N ASN A 424 1.38 75.40 33.51
CA ASN A 424 2.63 75.69 34.21
C ASN A 424 3.84 74.91 33.66
N THR A 425 4.26 75.23 32.44
CA THR A 425 5.39 74.59 31.76
C THR A 425 6.41 75.60 31.25
N LEU A 426 7.66 75.15 31.12
CA LEU A 426 8.77 75.95 30.60
C LEU A 426 8.54 76.28 29.12
N TYR A 427 8.02 75.34 28.33
CA TYR A 427 7.67 75.61 26.94
C TYR A 427 6.55 76.63 26.78
N CYS A 428 5.50 76.63 27.62
CA CYS A 428 4.49 77.72 27.61
C CYS A 428 5.16 79.09 27.78
N ARG A 429 6.12 79.18 28.70
CA ARG A 429 6.84 80.42 29.00
C ARG A 429 7.76 80.82 27.84
N ILE A 430 8.49 79.88 27.24
CA ILE A 430 9.33 80.10 26.06
C ILE A 430 8.47 80.58 24.88
N THR A 431 7.30 79.99 24.65
CA THR A 431 6.35 80.42 23.62
C THR A 431 5.94 81.87 23.82
N ASN A 432 5.59 82.26 25.05
CA ASN A 432 5.26 83.64 25.39
C ASN A 432 6.47 84.59 25.21
N LEU A 433 7.69 84.16 25.56
CA LEU A 433 8.88 84.97 25.32
C LEU A 433 9.15 85.22 23.84
N ASN A 434 8.91 84.23 22.97
CA ASN A 434 9.02 84.44 21.52
C ASN A 434 7.97 85.46 21.02
N LEU A 435 6.74 85.40 21.53
CA LEU A 435 5.70 86.38 21.18
C LEU A 435 5.99 87.78 21.73
N ALA A 436 6.70 87.87 22.86
CA ALA A 436 7.10 89.13 23.49
C ALA A 436 8.03 89.98 22.62
N GLU A 437 8.69 89.41 21.61
CA GLU A 437 9.43 90.17 20.59
C GLU A 437 8.55 91.24 19.94
N ASN A 438 7.25 90.95 19.77
CA ASN A 438 6.30 91.84 19.11
C ASN A 438 5.38 92.59 20.09
N ASP A 439 5.12 92.03 21.28
CA ASP A 439 4.28 92.66 22.32
C ASP A 439 4.71 92.24 23.74
N ALA A 440 5.76 92.90 24.24
CA ALA A 440 6.30 92.64 25.58
C ALA A 440 5.26 92.88 26.70
N ALA A 441 4.36 93.85 26.54
CA ALA A 441 3.38 94.19 27.57
C ALA A 441 2.38 93.05 27.84
N THR A 442 1.98 92.35 26.78
CA THR A 442 1.05 91.23 26.85
C THR A 442 1.74 89.93 27.28
N TYR A 443 2.92 89.63 26.72
CA TYR A 443 3.49 88.28 26.80
C TYR A 443 4.59 88.11 27.86
N CYS A 444 5.35 89.14 28.22
CA CYS A 444 6.35 89.03 29.29
C CYS A 444 5.75 88.60 30.65
N PRO A 445 4.59 89.15 31.09
CA PRO A 445 3.97 88.70 32.34
C PRO A 445 3.60 87.21 32.36
N ASN A 446 3.25 86.64 31.20
CA ASN A 446 2.93 85.20 31.08
C ASN A 446 4.18 84.32 31.14
N ALA A 447 5.34 84.86 30.78
CA ALA A 447 6.61 84.16 30.82
C ALA A 447 7.33 84.23 32.18
N ALA A 448 6.98 85.20 33.04
CA ALA A 448 7.55 85.40 34.38
C ALA A 448 7.42 84.15 35.26
N ALA A 449 8.28 83.92 36.27
CA ALA A 449 8.30 82.67 37.05
C ALA A 449 6.95 82.20 37.63
N ASP A 450 6.03 83.11 37.94
CA ASP A 450 4.68 82.80 38.42
C ASP A 450 3.70 82.40 37.31
N GLY A 451 4.05 82.63 36.04
CA GLY A 451 3.28 82.23 34.85
C GLY A 451 2.19 83.21 34.43
N GLY A 452 2.07 84.33 35.15
CA GLY A 452 0.97 85.27 34.96
C GLY A 452 -0.39 84.58 35.10
N ALA A 453 -1.26 84.75 34.10
CA ALA A 453 -2.57 84.08 34.05
C ALA A 453 -2.63 82.95 33.00
N THR A 454 -1.54 82.72 32.26
CA THR A 454 -1.54 81.86 31.06
C THR A 454 -0.75 80.57 31.29
N CYS A 455 0.45 80.68 31.87
CA CYS A 455 1.32 79.53 32.12
C CYS A 455 1.29 79.10 33.61
N ILE A 456 0.10 78.80 34.13
CA ILE A 456 -0.16 78.48 35.56
C ILE A 456 -0.76 77.10 35.82
#